data_AF-A0A024TTW2-F1
#
_entry.id   AF-A0A024TTW2-F1
#
_cell.length_a   1.000
_cell.length_b   1.000
_cell.length_c   1.000
_cell.angle_alpha   90.00
_cell.angle_beta   90.00
_cell.angle_gamma   90.00
#
_symmetry.space_group_name_H-M   'P 1'
#
loop_
_entity.id
_entity.type
_entity.pdbx_description
1 polymer ?
#
loop_
_entity_poly.entity_id
_entity_poly.type
_entity_poly.pdbx_seq_one_letter_code
_entity_poly.pdbx_strand_id
1 'polypeptide(L)'
;MAAFAHWSCRARTIQGRRVLATSVILSTLWYMTAVTVIPAVYVKVWQRMLNNYVVGAKTSITDKYQPPIHKMWLHDRQLGLGVPCIASTIRGQRLRLLQRLMAATTSNEPRVWSSLVLAQFESCMQTAWRTTQPFDFLCYTPQIASAWLNLDALHPLWLDVWRAWSHVPMKDRMPLLPDLPTTLSMPLWLTTYHEFVQPSNKTVSSLASGSTPARLWCQLGVSNGLRCLRDFMHANVPGYWPDFRAFHNIMSSGYRGATVSLQHGQICFDTVPYTKSVYDHLTQVYDAVRTRLSIRRDVSLTSVPTAAHPFRAVIKNQLLLFERWPRGIVAAMAQHSPIPTAPHPTHTPERPGHDAAKTYTRLLKRCLRWTTPVHCDVWFRATLIMLPVNSRYKHRPDVDRAVLQCSHGCSADETIEPALHACPKASALWTLHQTAWSCFGIGFSWLCITNIDGFTTNGRGAPHMSALF
;
A
#
# COMPACT_ATOMS: atom_id res chain seq x y z
N MET A 1 11.53 -22.50 -5.95
CA MET A 1 10.58 -23.31 -5.16
C MET A 1 11.26 -24.43 -4.39
N ALA A 2 12.17 -25.21 -5.00
CA ALA A 2 12.98 -26.24 -4.31
C ALA A 2 13.75 -25.72 -3.07
N ALA A 3 14.05 -24.41 -3.03
CA ALA A 3 14.64 -23.76 -1.86
C ALA A 3 13.86 -24.00 -0.55
N PHE A 4 12.52 -24.03 -0.57
CA PHE A 4 11.75 -24.30 0.65
C PHE A 4 12.03 -25.71 1.19
N ALA A 5 12.12 -26.71 0.33
CA ALA A 5 12.44 -28.08 0.72
C ALA A 5 13.91 -28.22 1.16
N HIS A 6 14.84 -27.57 0.47
CA HIS A 6 16.26 -27.63 0.80
C HIS A 6 16.60 -26.98 2.15
N TRP A 7 15.94 -25.87 2.49
CA TRP A 7 16.20 -25.12 3.71
C TRP A 7 15.28 -25.47 4.89
N SER A 8 14.31 -26.40 4.71
CA SER A 8 13.32 -26.72 5.74
C SER A 8 13.91 -27.38 6.99
N CYS A 9 14.91 -28.25 6.81
CA CYS A 9 15.55 -28.96 7.90
C CYS A 9 16.31 -28.04 8.88
N ARG A 10 16.65 -26.81 8.45
CA ARG A 10 17.49 -25.89 9.20
C ARG A 10 16.75 -24.97 10.17
N ALA A 11 15.41 -24.93 10.15
CA ALA A 11 14.64 -24.10 11.07
C ALA A 11 13.43 -24.80 11.69
N ARG A 12 13.48 -24.98 13.01
CA ARG A 12 12.43 -25.63 13.82
C ARG A 12 11.37 -24.66 14.34
N THR A 13 11.72 -23.39 14.55
CA THR A 13 10.81 -22.35 15.10
C THR A 13 10.17 -21.51 14.00
N ILE A 14 9.01 -20.88 14.28
CA ILE A 14 8.36 -19.93 13.36
C ILE A 14 9.31 -18.79 13.03
N GLN A 15 9.95 -18.23 14.06
CA GLN A 15 10.90 -17.13 13.90
C GLN A 15 12.10 -17.54 13.03
N GLY A 16 12.67 -18.72 13.27
CA GLY A 16 13.76 -19.26 12.46
C GLY A 16 13.36 -19.44 11.00
N ARG A 17 12.18 -20.04 10.74
CA ARG A 17 11.66 -20.20 9.37
C ARG A 17 11.40 -18.86 8.69
N ARG A 18 10.87 -17.88 9.42
CA ARG A 18 10.67 -16.51 8.91
C ARG A 18 11.99 -15.86 8.51
N VAL A 19 13.03 -16.00 9.33
CA VAL A 19 14.37 -15.45 9.05
C VAL A 19 14.98 -16.12 7.82
N LEU A 20 14.94 -17.46 7.73
CA LEU A 20 15.42 -18.19 6.55
C LEU A 20 14.65 -17.79 5.28
N ALA A 21 13.32 -17.75 5.37
CA ALA A 21 12.48 -17.37 4.23
C ALA A 21 12.81 -15.96 3.76
N THR A 22 12.97 -15.00 4.69
CA THR A 22 13.25 -13.60 4.33
C THR A 22 14.66 -13.41 3.77
N SER A 23 15.65 -14.04 4.38
CA SER A 23 17.07 -13.77 4.09
C SER A 23 17.60 -14.59 2.91
N VAL A 24 17.11 -15.82 2.74
CA VAL A 24 17.63 -16.76 1.73
C VAL A 24 16.65 -16.94 0.59
N ILE A 25 15.39 -17.28 0.90
CA ILE A 25 14.44 -17.68 -0.15
C ILE A 25 13.93 -16.46 -0.90
N LEU A 26 13.54 -15.43 -0.17
CA LEU A 26 12.97 -14.22 -0.74
C LEU A 26 14.03 -13.28 -1.32
N SER A 27 15.30 -13.34 -0.89
CA SER A 27 16.37 -12.50 -1.46
C SER A 27 16.59 -12.80 -2.95
N THR A 28 16.60 -14.07 -3.34
CA THR A 28 16.63 -14.48 -4.76
C THR A 28 15.40 -13.96 -5.52
N LEU A 29 14.22 -14.05 -4.88
CA LEU A 29 12.99 -13.53 -5.46
C LEU A 29 13.09 -12.02 -5.71
N TRP A 30 13.61 -11.27 -4.74
CA TRP A 30 13.74 -9.81 -4.81
C TRP A 30 14.67 -9.35 -5.92
N TYR A 31 15.71 -10.11 -6.23
CA TYR A 31 16.58 -9.83 -7.37
C TYR A 31 15.81 -9.93 -8.69
N MET A 32 15.05 -11.01 -8.87
CA MET A 32 14.27 -11.23 -10.10
C MET A 32 13.11 -10.24 -10.24
N THR A 33 12.35 -10.03 -9.16
CA THR A 33 11.18 -9.14 -9.19
C THR A 33 11.57 -7.68 -9.38
N ALA A 34 12.83 -7.30 -9.12
CA ALA A 34 13.28 -5.92 -9.34
C ALA A 34 13.22 -5.49 -10.82
N VAL A 35 13.36 -6.44 -11.76
CA VAL A 35 13.46 -6.15 -13.21
C VAL A 35 12.41 -6.88 -14.05
N THR A 36 11.68 -7.84 -13.47
CA THR A 36 10.65 -8.60 -14.19
C THR A 36 9.25 -8.38 -13.61
N VAL A 37 8.25 -8.38 -14.49
CA VAL A 37 6.83 -8.35 -14.10
C VAL A 37 6.39 -9.78 -13.80
N ILE A 38 5.85 -9.98 -12.61
CA ILE A 38 5.34 -11.29 -12.20
C ILE A 38 3.81 -11.27 -12.22
N PRO A 39 3.16 -12.22 -12.92
CA PRO A 39 1.71 -12.34 -12.90
C PRO A 39 1.17 -12.55 -11.48
N ALA A 40 0.02 -11.92 -11.18
CA ALA A 40 -0.59 -11.95 -9.85
C ALA A 40 -0.90 -13.38 -9.36
N VAL A 41 -1.15 -14.33 -10.27
CA VAL A 41 -1.39 -15.74 -9.95
C VAL A 41 -0.17 -16.37 -9.26
N TYR A 42 1.04 -16.14 -9.79
CA TYR A 42 2.28 -16.64 -9.19
C TYR A 42 2.56 -15.98 -7.84
N VAL A 43 2.32 -14.67 -7.70
CA VAL A 43 2.46 -13.97 -6.42
C VAL A 43 1.57 -14.58 -5.34
N LYS A 44 0.32 -14.96 -5.67
CA LYS A 44 -0.59 -15.65 -4.74
C LYS A 44 -0.06 -17.03 -4.34
N VAL A 45 0.45 -17.80 -5.31
CA VAL A 45 1.04 -19.13 -5.05
C VAL A 45 2.27 -19.00 -4.14
N TRP A 46 3.19 -18.08 -4.45
CA TRP A 46 4.38 -17.85 -3.63
C TRP A 46 4.03 -17.38 -2.22
N GLN A 47 3.03 -16.50 -2.08
CA GLN A 47 2.57 -16.05 -0.77
C GLN A 47 2.00 -17.22 0.04
N ARG A 48 1.20 -18.09 -0.60
CA ARG A 48 0.68 -19.30 0.04
C ARG A 48 1.81 -20.21 0.51
N MET A 49 2.81 -20.48 -0.34
CA MET A 49 3.95 -21.32 0.04
C MET A 49 4.73 -20.73 1.21
N LEU A 50 4.99 -19.42 1.18
CA LEU A 50 5.67 -18.72 2.25
C LEU A 50 4.90 -18.85 3.58
N ASN A 51 3.59 -18.64 3.55
CA ASN A 51 2.73 -18.74 4.72
C ASN A 51 2.73 -20.17 5.29
N ASN A 52 2.58 -21.16 4.42
CA ASN A 52 2.56 -22.58 4.77
C ASN A 52 3.91 -23.05 5.35
N TYR A 53 5.02 -22.56 4.79
CA TYR A 53 6.35 -22.84 5.31
C TYR A 53 6.56 -22.23 6.69
N VAL A 54 6.31 -20.92 6.85
CA VAL A 54 6.58 -20.24 8.12
C VAL A 54 5.72 -20.81 9.25
N VAL A 55 4.41 -20.98 9.03
CA VAL A 55 3.48 -21.42 10.08
C VAL A 55 3.47 -22.94 10.26
N GLY A 56 3.35 -23.69 9.17
CA GLY A 56 3.11 -25.13 9.19
C GLY A 56 4.32 -26.01 8.85
N ALA A 57 5.49 -25.42 8.60
CA ALA A 57 6.70 -26.13 8.11
C ALA A 57 6.46 -26.96 6.84
N LYS A 58 5.47 -26.56 6.03
CA LYS A 58 5.10 -27.23 4.78
C LYS A 58 5.92 -26.67 3.62
N THR A 59 6.40 -27.55 2.74
CA THR A 59 7.40 -27.21 1.71
C THR A 59 6.92 -27.48 0.29
N SER A 60 5.89 -28.32 0.13
CA SER A 60 5.33 -28.63 -1.19
C SER A 60 4.36 -27.54 -1.64
N ILE A 61 4.25 -27.37 -2.97
CA ILE A 61 3.27 -26.48 -3.59
C ILE A 61 1.82 -26.96 -3.42
N THR A 62 1.65 -28.28 -3.30
CA THR A 62 0.36 -28.96 -3.13
C THR A 62 -0.08 -29.01 -1.68
N ASP A 63 0.81 -28.70 -0.73
CA ASP A 63 0.48 -28.72 0.69
C ASP A 63 -0.63 -27.71 0.99
N LYS A 64 -1.78 -28.23 1.42
CA LYS A 64 -2.87 -27.43 1.97
C LYS A 64 -2.64 -27.30 3.48
N TYR A 65 -2.51 -26.07 3.95
CA TYR A 65 -2.41 -25.76 5.36
C TYR A 65 -3.25 -24.54 5.66
N GLN A 66 -4.08 -24.62 6.69
CA GLN A 66 -4.86 -23.51 7.19
C GLN A 66 -4.19 -23.00 8.46
N PRO A 67 -3.53 -21.83 8.43
CA PRO A 67 -2.96 -21.23 9.63
C PRO A 67 -4.05 -21.04 10.69
N PRO A 68 -3.78 -21.37 11.95
CA PRO A 68 -4.72 -21.16 13.05
C PRO A 68 -4.88 -19.68 13.43
N ILE A 69 -3.96 -18.83 12.96
CA ILE A 69 -4.02 -17.38 13.17
C ILE A 69 -4.74 -16.69 12.01
N HIS A 70 -5.54 -15.67 12.32
CA HIS A 70 -6.21 -14.86 11.32
C HIS A 70 -5.20 -14.20 10.36
N LYS A 71 -5.53 -14.14 9.07
CA LYS A 71 -4.61 -13.69 7.99
C LYS A 71 -4.03 -12.28 8.20
N MET A 72 -4.77 -11.39 8.86
CA MET A 72 -4.31 -10.03 9.15
C MET A 72 -3.08 -10.00 10.07
N TRP A 73 -3.04 -10.89 11.07
CA TRP A 73 -1.93 -11.00 12.03
C TRP A 73 -0.72 -11.73 11.45
N LEU A 74 -0.85 -12.32 10.25
CA LEU A 74 0.26 -13.00 9.62
C LEU A 74 1.35 -12.01 9.18
N HIS A 75 0.93 -10.86 8.64
CA HIS A 75 1.83 -9.88 8.02
C HIS A 75 2.23 -8.74 8.97
N ASP A 76 1.47 -8.51 10.04
CA ASP A 76 1.76 -7.47 11.00
C ASP A 76 3.10 -7.74 11.71
N ARG A 77 4.03 -6.79 11.67
CA ARG A 77 5.36 -6.90 12.28
C ARG A 77 5.36 -6.66 13.78
N GLN A 78 4.44 -5.83 14.26
CA GLN A 78 4.37 -5.38 15.65
C GLN A 78 3.55 -6.36 16.48
N LEU A 79 2.30 -6.59 16.05
CA LEU A 79 1.33 -7.45 16.73
C LEU A 79 1.45 -8.91 16.29
N GLY A 80 1.79 -9.14 15.04
CA GLY A 80 1.72 -10.44 14.40
C GLY A 80 3.03 -11.21 14.26
N LEU A 81 3.00 -12.15 13.31
CA LEU A 81 4.14 -12.97 12.92
C LEU A 81 5.15 -12.24 12.04
N GLY A 82 4.77 -11.12 11.42
CA GLY A 82 5.63 -10.33 10.54
C GLY A 82 6.08 -11.08 9.29
N VAL A 83 5.29 -12.02 8.77
CA VAL A 83 5.57 -12.73 7.52
C VAL A 83 5.56 -11.72 6.36
N PRO A 84 6.61 -11.67 5.53
CA PRO A 84 6.65 -10.74 4.40
C PRO A 84 5.43 -10.89 3.48
N CYS A 85 4.81 -9.77 3.15
CA CYS A 85 3.81 -9.72 2.09
C CYS A 85 4.54 -9.48 0.76
N ILE A 86 4.52 -10.48 -0.12
CA ILE A 86 5.24 -10.45 -1.41
C ILE A 86 4.72 -9.33 -2.30
N ALA A 87 3.40 -9.20 -2.43
CA ALA A 87 2.78 -8.14 -3.22
C ALA A 87 3.16 -6.73 -2.73
N SER A 88 3.19 -6.52 -1.41
CA SER A 88 3.62 -5.25 -0.81
C SER A 88 5.09 -4.97 -1.10
N THR A 89 5.94 -6.00 -1.08
CA THR A 89 7.38 -5.86 -1.35
C THR A 89 7.62 -5.53 -2.82
N ILE A 90 6.93 -6.21 -3.76
CA ILE A 90 7.01 -5.92 -5.19
C ILE A 90 6.55 -4.48 -5.47
N ARG A 91 5.39 -4.04 -4.95
CA ARG A 91 4.95 -2.64 -5.09
C ARG A 91 5.99 -1.68 -4.51
N GLY A 92 6.58 -1.99 -3.36
CA GLY A 92 7.66 -1.19 -2.78
C GLY A 92 8.89 -1.08 -3.67
N GLN A 93 9.26 -2.15 -4.39
CA GLN A 93 10.32 -2.11 -5.40
C GLN A 93 9.94 -1.21 -6.58
N ARG A 94 8.70 -1.29 -7.08
CA ARG A 94 8.19 -0.44 -8.17
C ARG A 94 8.21 1.04 -7.80
N LEU A 95 7.73 1.40 -6.62
CA LEU A 95 7.75 2.77 -6.13
C LEU A 95 9.18 3.31 -6.00
N ARG A 96 10.13 2.49 -5.52
CA ARG A 96 11.55 2.88 -5.46
C ARG A 96 12.18 3.00 -6.85
N LEU A 97 11.78 2.17 -7.80
CA LEU A 97 12.22 2.29 -9.19
C LEU A 97 11.74 3.61 -9.80
N LEU A 98 10.49 4.01 -9.51
CA LEU A 98 9.97 5.33 -9.87
C LEU A 98 10.77 6.46 -9.21
N GLN A 99 11.07 6.38 -7.90
CA GLN A 99 11.93 7.37 -7.23
C GLN A 99 13.29 7.49 -7.92
N ARG A 100 13.89 6.37 -8.34
CA ARG A 100 15.17 6.39 -9.07
C ARG A 100 15.05 7.06 -10.43
N LEU A 101 13.94 6.87 -11.15
CA LEU A 101 13.68 7.55 -12.42
C LEU A 101 13.59 9.07 -12.20
N MET A 102 12.76 9.51 -11.25
CA MET A 102 12.57 10.93 -10.94
C MET A 102 13.84 11.61 -10.40
N ALA A 103 14.64 10.91 -9.59
CA ALA A 103 15.92 11.42 -9.13
C ALA A 103 16.94 11.54 -10.29
N ALA A 104 16.96 10.57 -11.22
CA ALA A 104 17.88 10.57 -12.34
C ALA A 104 17.61 11.70 -13.34
N THR A 105 16.35 12.13 -13.49
CA THR A 105 15.97 13.24 -14.37
C THR A 105 16.21 14.62 -13.78
N THR A 106 16.35 14.70 -12.44
CA THR A 106 16.64 15.96 -11.73
C THR A 106 18.15 16.21 -11.60
N SER A 107 18.97 15.23 -12.00
CA SER A 107 20.43 15.35 -12.01
C SER A 107 20.90 16.20 -13.19
N ASN A 108 21.97 17.00 -13.00
CA ASN A 108 22.60 17.78 -14.08
C ASN A 108 23.07 16.89 -15.25
N GLU A 109 23.43 15.63 -14.94
CA GLU A 109 23.74 14.60 -15.93
C GLU A 109 22.67 13.50 -15.85
N PRO A 110 21.67 13.51 -16.74
CA PRO A 110 20.65 12.49 -16.78
C PRO A 110 21.26 11.16 -17.25
N ARG A 111 20.89 10.07 -16.58
CA ARG A 111 21.39 8.74 -16.95
C ARG A 111 20.75 8.30 -18.27
N VAL A 112 21.52 7.64 -19.14
CA VAL A 112 21.04 7.18 -20.46
C VAL A 112 19.74 6.36 -20.35
N TRP A 113 19.68 5.42 -19.38
CA TRP A 113 18.48 4.60 -19.19
C TRP A 113 17.25 5.43 -18.80
N SER A 114 17.40 6.55 -18.06
CA SER A 114 16.24 7.38 -17.71
C SER A 114 15.68 8.09 -18.95
N SER A 115 16.53 8.58 -19.85
CA SER A 115 16.10 9.22 -21.09
C SER A 115 15.34 8.25 -22.01
N LEU A 116 15.81 6.99 -22.12
CA LEU A 116 15.11 5.95 -22.88
C LEU A 116 13.73 5.63 -22.31
N VAL A 117 13.58 5.69 -20.98
CA VAL A 117 12.29 5.47 -20.32
C VAL A 117 11.36 6.64 -20.55
N LEU A 118 11.85 7.88 -20.45
CA LEU A 118 11.03 9.06 -20.76
C LEU A 118 10.58 9.07 -22.22
N ALA A 119 11.43 8.66 -23.17
CA ALA A 119 11.06 8.52 -24.58
C ALA A 119 9.92 7.50 -24.79
N GLN A 120 9.89 6.40 -24.03
CA GLN A 120 8.76 5.47 -24.06
C GLN A 120 7.48 6.11 -23.51
N PHE A 121 7.57 6.89 -22.42
CA PHE A 121 6.42 7.62 -21.90
C PHE A 121 5.96 8.74 -22.84
N GLU A 122 6.86 9.41 -23.55
CA GLU A 122 6.54 10.35 -24.62
C GLU A 122 5.76 9.67 -25.74
N SER A 123 6.23 8.53 -26.24
CA SER A 123 5.50 7.75 -27.24
C SER A 123 4.14 7.23 -26.73
N CYS A 124 4.05 6.92 -25.43
CA CYS A 124 2.81 6.44 -24.81
C CYS A 124 1.77 7.56 -24.63
N MET A 125 2.19 8.75 -24.21
CA MET A 125 1.32 9.88 -23.92
C MET A 125 1.05 10.77 -25.15
N GLN A 126 1.90 10.69 -26.16
CA GLN A 126 1.81 11.46 -27.40
C GLN A 126 1.65 12.96 -27.12
N THR A 127 0.57 13.59 -27.59
CA THR A 127 0.31 15.02 -27.41
C THR A 127 0.16 15.44 -25.95
N ALA A 128 -0.18 14.51 -25.05
CA ALA A 128 -0.29 14.77 -23.62
C ALA A 128 1.07 14.82 -22.90
N TRP A 129 2.16 14.42 -23.55
CA TRP A 129 3.51 14.53 -23.02
C TRP A 129 3.94 16.00 -22.90
N ARG A 130 4.61 16.34 -21.79
CA ARG A 130 5.24 17.65 -21.57
C ARG A 130 6.70 17.45 -21.19
N THR A 131 7.62 18.02 -21.95
CA THR A 131 9.05 18.03 -21.63
C THR A 131 9.35 18.76 -20.32
N THR A 132 8.56 19.79 -20.00
CA THR A 132 8.65 20.55 -18.74
C THR A 132 8.09 19.80 -17.54
N GLN A 133 7.18 18.84 -17.75
CA GLN A 133 6.53 18.02 -16.72
C GLN A 133 6.44 16.56 -17.16
N PRO A 134 7.58 15.83 -17.22
CA PRO A 134 7.62 14.46 -17.74
C PRO A 134 6.87 13.44 -16.88
N PHE A 135 6.43 13.82 -15.67
CA PHE A 135 5.79 12.93 -14.70
C PHE A 135 4.27 13.09 -14.59
N ASP A 136 3.64 13.78 -15.54
CA ASP A 136 2.17 13.95 -15.56
C ASP A 136 1.40 12.63 -15.57
N PHE A 137 1.98 11.58 -16.16
CA PHE A 137 1.37 10.25 -16.16
C PHE A 137 1.04 9.74 -14.75
N LEU A 138 1.73 10.22 -13.72
CA LEU A 138 1.48 9.89 -12.32
C LEU A 138 0.13 10.41 -11.79
N CYS A 139 -0.46 11.40 -12.46
CA CYS A 139 -1.81 11.89 -12.19
C CYS A 139 -2.90 11.05 -12.87
N TYR A 140 -2.53 10.16 -13.79
CA TYR A 140 -3.45 9.37 -14.61
C TYR A 140 -3.52 7.91 -14.15
N THR A 141 -4.56 7.20 -14.59
CA THR A 141 -4.66 5.74 -14.46
C THR A 141 -4.28 5.08 -15.78
N PRO A 142 -3.40 4.05 -15.80
CA PRO A 142 -3.06 3.29 -17.00
C PRO A 142 -4.17 2.29 -17.37
N GLN A 143 -5.37 2.79 -17.69
CA GLN A 143 -6.53 1.98 -18.06
C GLN A 143 -6.56 1.73 -19.57
N ILE A 144 -6.64 0.43 -19.95
CA ILE A 144 -6.57 -0.07 -21.33
C ILE A 144 -7.79 0.39 -22.16
N ALA A 145 -8.90 0.75 -21.52
CA ALA A 145 -10.13 1.14 -22.21
C ALA A 145 -10.10 2.55 -22.84
N SER A 146 -9.14 3.41 -22.48
CA SER A 146 -9.01 4.72 -23.11
C SER A 146 -8.13 4.61 -24.35
N ALA A 147 -8.69 4.76 -25.55
CA ALA A 147 -7.89 4.86 -26.79
C ALA A 147 -7.06 6.16 -26.89
N TRP A 148 -6.85 6.88 -25.78
CA TRP A 148 -6.00 8.06 -25.72
C TRP A 148 -4.53 7.66 -25.47
N LEU A 149 -4.27 6.72 -24.57
CA LEU A 149 -2.91 6.32 -24.21
C LEU A 149 -2.48 5.09 -25.00
N ASN A 150 -1.32 5.15 -25.66
CA ASN A 150 -0.73 4.01 -26.34
C ASN A 150 0.12 3.18 -25.36
N LEU A 151 -0.54 2.35 -24.54
CA LEU A 151 0.13 1.56 -23.50
C LEU A 151 1.10 0.51 -24.07
N ASP A 152 0.94 0.10 -25.33
CA ASP A 152 1.80 -0.88 -25.99
C ASP A 152 3.19 -0.31 -26.30
N ALA A 153 3.34 1.02 -26.32
CA ALA A 153 4.64 1.69 -26.44
C ALA A 153 5.50 1.57 -25.17
N LEU A 154 4.91 1.20 -24.02
CA LEU A 154 5.64 1.05 -22.76
C LEU A 154 6.13 -0.38 -22.57
N HIS A 155 7.41 -0.52 -22.17
CA HIS A 155 7.90 -1.80 -21.69
C HIS A 155 7.05 -2.29 -20.49
N PRO A 156 6.70 -3.59 -20.42
CA PRO A 156 5.79 -4.13 -19.40
C PRO A 156 6.17 -3.77 -17.96
N LEU A 157 7.46 -3.69 -17.65
CA LEU A 157 7.95 -3.26 -16.34
C LEU A 157 7.50 -1.84 -15.97
N TRP A 158 7.56 -0.88 -16.90
CA TRP A 158 7.18 0.50 -16.63
C TRP A 158 5.67 0.67 -16.57
N LEU A 159 4.93 -0.12 -17.34
CA LEU A 159 3.47 -0.23 -17.18
C LEU A 159 3.11 -0.79 -15.79
N ASP A 160 3.84 -1.80 -15.30
CA ASP A 160 3.68 -2.33 -13.94
C ASP A 160 4.06 -1.31 -12.85
N VAL A 161 5.10 -0.50 -13.06
CA VAL A 161 5.45 0.62 -12.17
C VAL A 161 4.33 1.65 -12.12
N TRP A 162 3.81 2.06 -13.27
CA TRP A 162 2.73 3.03 -13.35
C TRP A 162 1.44 2.49 -12.70
N ARG A 163 1.09 1.22 -12.93
CA ARG A 163 -0.01 0.55 -12.24
C ARG A 163 0.22 0.50 -10.74
N ALA A 164 1.43 0.14 -10.30
CA ALA A 164 1.75 0.08 -8.88
C ALA A 164 1.57 1.44 -8.19
N TRP A 165 1.91 2.53 -8.87
CA TRP A 165 1.67 3.91 -8.44
C TRP A 165 0.18 4.29 -8.44
N SER A 166 -0.56 3.99 -9.52
CA SER A 166 -1.96 4.39 -9.65
C SER A 166 -2.87 3.76 -8.60
N HIS A 167 -2.51 2.57 -8.11
CA HIS A 167 -3.24 1.89 -7.03
C HIS A 167 -2.91 2.43 -5.63
N VAL A 168 -1.92 3.32 -5.48
CA VAL A 168 -1.69 4.02 -4.20
C VAL A 168 -2.80 5.08 -4.05
N PRO A 169 -3.49 5.14 -2.90
CA PRO A 169 -4.50 6.16 -2.66
C PRO A 169 -3.95 7.58 -2.88
N MET A 170 -4.75 8.47 -3.46
CA MET A 170 -4.29 9.83 -3.78
C MET A 170 -3.83 10.59 -2.52
N LYS A 171 -4.48 10.37 -1.37
CA LYS A 171 -4.07 10.92 -0.07
C LYS A 171 -2.64 10.55 0.34
N ASP A 172 -2.14 9.40 -0.09
CA ASP A 172 -0.79 8.94 0.24
C ASP A 172 0.23 9.41 -0.80
N ARG A 173 -0.21 9.62 -2.06
CA ARG A 173 0.59 10.22 -3.14
C ARG A 173 0.78 11.72 -2.97
N MET A 174 -0.24 12.41 -2.47
CA MET A 174 -0.32 13.85 -2.25
C MET A 174 -0.86 14.14 -0.84
N PRO A 175 -0.06 13.89 0.22
CA PRO A 175 -0.50 14.11 1.60
C PRO A 175 -0.67 15.60 1.93
N LEU A 176 -0.03 16.48 1.16
CA LEU A 176 -0.21 17.92 1.24
C LEU A 176 -1.12 18.39 0.13
N LEU A 177 -2.04 19.31 0.45
CA LEU A 177 -2.80 20.01 -0.57
C LEU A 177 -1.85 20.82 -1.47
N PRO A 178 -2.04 20.79 -2.80
CA PRO A 178 -1.21 21.55 -3.72
C PRO A 178 -1.45 23.06 -3.53
N ASP A 179 -0.36 23.82 -3.62
CA ASP A 179 -0.40 25.29 -3.63
C ASP A 179 -0.83 25.78 -5.02
N LEU A 180 -1.05 27.09 -5.16
CA LEU A 180 -1.43 27.69 -6.43
C LEU A 180 -0.53 27.29 -7.61
N PRO A 181 0.81 27.46 -7.55
CA PRO A 181 1.68 27.15 -8.69
C PRO A 181 1.62 25.67 -9.07
N THR A 182 1.49 24.77 -8.09
CA THR A 182 1.33 23.33 -8.35
C THR A 182 -0.01 23.01 -8.96
N THR A 183 -1.12 23.51 -8.38
CA THR A 183 -2.46 23.21 -8.88
C THR A 183 -2.64 23.69 -10.33
N LEU A 184 -2.16 24.89 -10.66
CA LEU A 184 -2.27 25.42 -12.03
C LEU A 184 -1.45 24.63 -13.05
N SER A 185 -0.34 24.01 -12.60
CA SER A 185 0.56 23.21 -13.43
C SER A 185 0.10 21.75 -13.63
N MET A 186 -0.77 21.24 -12.76
CA MET A 186 -1.27 19.86 -12.82
C MET A 186 -2.06 19.57 -14.10
N PRO A 187 -1.95 18.36 -14.65
CA PRO A 187 -2.66 18.01 -15.87
C PRO A 187 -4.18 17.87 -15.63
N LEU A 188 -4.97 18.24 -16.64
CA LEU A 188 -6.43 18.30 -16.54
C LEU A 188 -7.16 17.08 -17.11
N TRP A 189 -6.80 16.67 -18.33
CA TRP A 189 -7.69 15.87 -19.17
C TRP A 189 -7.91 14.43 -18.70
N LEU A 190 -6.86 13.78 -18.21
CA LEU A 190 -6.87 12.37 -17.75
C LEU A 190 -6.67 12.25 -16.24
N THR A 191 -6.82 13.35 -15.51
CA THR A 191 -6.49 13.43 -14.10
C THR A 191 -7.38 12.55 -13.22
N THR A 192 -6.80 12.04 -12.14
CA THR A 192 -7.51 11.35 -11.06
C THR A 192 -7.54 12.17 -9.78
N TYR A 193 -7.11 13.43 -9.83
CA TYR A 193 -7.09 14.31 -8.69
C TYR A 193 -8.51 14.74 -8.31
N HIS A 194 -8.90 14.45 -7.06
CA HIS A 194 -10.27 14.59 -6.58
C HIS A 194 -10.88 15.99 -6.82
N GLU A 195 -10.16 17.08 -6.60
CA GLU A 195 -10.66 18.45 -6.82
C GLU A 195 -11.01 18.73 -8.28
N PHE A 196 -10.35 18.05 -9.22
CA PHE A 196 -10.61 18.20 -10.66
C PHE A 196 -11.72 17.26 -11.15
N VAL A 197 -12.11 16.27 -10.35
CA VAL A 197 -13.10 15.23 -10.71
C VAL A 197 -14.42 15.39 -9.94
N GLN A 198 -14.39 15.93 -8.72
CA GLN A 198 -15.57 16.08 -7.86
C GLN A 198 -16.59 17.18 -8.24
N PRO A 199 -16.32 18.21 -9.07
CA PRO A 199 -17.31 19.27 -9.31
C PRO A 199 -18.57 18.81 -10.05
N SER A 200 -18.54 17.68 -10.77
CA SER A 200 -19.71 17.20 -11.54
C SER A 200 -19.61 15.72 -11.90
N ASN A 201 -20.75 15.05 -12.17
CA ASN A 201 -20.78 13.68 -12.73
C ASN A 201 -20.38 13.62 -14.22
N LYS A 202 -20.25 14.77 -14.89
CA LYS A 202 -19.86 14.92 -16.31
C LYS A 202 -18.49 15.58 -16.40
N THR A 203 -17.50 15.00 -15.74
CA THR A 203 -16.13 15.51 -15.76
C THR A 203 -15.49 15.39 -17.13
N VAL A 204 -14.51 16.23 -17.40
CA VAL A 204 -13.71 16.14 -18.64
C VAL A 204 -13.05 14.77 -18.77
N SER A 205 -12.53 14.20 -17.68
CA SER A 205 -11.94 12.85 -17.67
C SER A 205 -12.97 11.75 -18.01
N SER A 206 -14.22 11.87 -17.53
CA SER A 206 -15.29 10.93 -17.88
C SER A 206 -15.74 11.07 -19.33
N LEU A 207 -15.83 12.30 -19.85
CA LEU A 207 -16.20 12.59 -21.23
C LEU A 207 -15.15 12.04 -22.20
N ALA A 208 -13.87 12.29 -21.89
CA ALA A 208 -12.73 11.76 -22.62
C ALA A 208 -12.72 10.23 -22.64
N SER A 209 -13.16 9.59 -21.57
CA SER A 209 -13.20 8.13 -21.47
C SER A 209 -14.42 7.54 -22.19
N GLY A 210 -15.60 8.15 -22.05
CA GLY A 210 -16.89 7.58 -22.43
C GLY A 210 -17.38 7.89 -23.85
N SER A 211 -16.90 8.95 -24.51
CA SER A 211 -17.39 9.37 -25.84
C SER A 211 -16.24 9.65 -26.81
N THR A 212 -16.26 9.00 -27.98
CA THR A 212 -15.22 9.20 -29.02
C THR A 212 -15.16 10.64 -29.54
N PRO A 213 -16.29 11.31 -29.90
CA PRO A 213 -16.26 12.72 -30.30
C PRO A 213 -15.72 13.65 -29.20
N ALA A 214 -16.13 13.44 -27.95
CA ALA A 214 -15.64 14.24 -26.83
C ALA A 214 -14.14 14.01 -26.57
N ARG A 215 -13.66 12.78 -26.74
CA ARG A 215 -12.24 12.42 -26.65
C ARG A 215 -11.40 13.13 -27.71
N LEU A 216 -11.82 13.06 -28.98
CA LEU A 216 -11.13 13.73 -30.08
C LEU A 216 -11.07 15.25 -29.84
N TRP A 217 -12.16 15.83 -29.34
CA TRP A 217 -12.19 17.24 -28.97
C TRP A 217 -11.21 17.60 -27.84
N CYS A 218 -11.13 16.78 -26.79
CA CYS A 218 -10.17 16.98 -25.71
C CYS A 218 -8.71 16.77 -26.19
N GLN A 219 -8.47 15.80 -27.06
CA GLN A 219 -7.17 15.54 -27.68
C GLN A 219 -6.70 16.71 -28.54
N LEU A 220 -7.62 17.37 -29.23
CA LEU A 220 -7.32 18.58 -30.00
C LEU A 220 -6.88 19.73 -29.08
N GLY A 221 -7.58 19.95 -27.96
CA GLY A 221 -7.16 20.94 -26.96
C GLY A 221 -5.73 20.69 -26.48
N VAL A 222 -5.41 19.42 -26.22
CA VAL A 222 -4.05 19.01 -25.86
C VAL A 222 -3.03 19.24 -26.99
N SER A 223 -3.39 19.00 -28.26
CA SER A 223 -2.51 19.32 -29.40
C SER A 223 -2.30 20.82 -29.58
N ASN A 224 -3.26 21.64 -29.17
CA ASN A 224 -3.14 23.10 -29.13
C ASN A 224 -2.30 23.60 -27.93
N GLY A 225 -1.72 22.68 -27.16
CA GLY A 225 -0.86 22.99 -26.03
C GLY A 225 -1.61 23.22 -24.71
N LEU A 226 -2.95 23.09 -24.69
CA LEU A 226 -3.76 23.27 -23.49
C LEU A 226 -3.77 21.97 -22.67
N ARG A 227 -2.91 21.86 -21.66
CA ARG A 227 -2.73 20.63 -20.87
C ARG A 227 -3.04 20.80 -19.38
N CYS A 228 -2.84 22.01 -18.86
CA CYS A 228 -3.13 22.41 -17.49
C CYS A 228 -3.89 23.74 -17.44
N LEU A 229 -4.39 24.14 -16.25
CA LEU A 229 -5.18 25.38 -16.10
C LEU A 229 -4.37 26.60 -16.52
N ARG A 230 -3.07 26.60 -16.21
CA ARG A 230 -2.13 27.65 -16.58
C ARG A 230 -2.09 27.91 -18.09
N ASP A 231 -2.17 26.87 -18.92
CA ASP A 231 -2.07 27.02 -20.38
C ASP A 231 -3.23 27.85 -20.93
N PHE A 232 -4.44 27.67 -20.38
CA PHE A 232 -5.61 28.47 -20.74
C PHE A 232 -5.47 29.95 -20.37
N MET A 233 -4.73 30.25 -19.28
CA MET A 233 -4.50 31.61 -18.81
C MET A 233 -3.42 32.35 -19.61
N HIS A 234 -2.58 31.62 -20.36
CA HIS A 234 -1.57 32.22 -21.24
C HIS A 234 -2.03 32.32 -22.70
N ALA A 235 -3.06 31.57 -23.10
CA ALA A 235 -3.50 31.48 -24.49
C ALA A 235 -4.37 32.66 -24.98
N ASN A 236 -4.93 33.46 -24.07
CA ASN A 236 -5.73 34.65 -24.40
C ASN A 236 -5.15 35.90 -23.71
N VAL A 237 -5.89 36.50 -22.77
CA VAL A 237 -5.41 37.62 -21.95
C VAL A 237 -4.56 37.06 -20.81
N PRO A 238 -3.25 37.37 -20.76
CA PRO A 238 -2.34 36.79 -19.78
C PRO A 238 -2.85 36.98 -18.35
N GLY A 239 -2.99 35.86 -17.63
CA GLY A 239 -3.30 35.86 -16.21
C GLY A 239 -4.78 35.90 -15.87
N TYR A 240 -5.68 35.87 -16.86
CA TYR A 240 -7.13 35.75 -16.66
C TYR A 240 -7.66 34.46 -17.25
N TRP A 241 -8.74 33.94 -16.64
CA TRP A 241 -9.44 32.79 -17.18
C TRP A 241 -10.24 33.21 -18.42
N PRO A 242 -10.18 32.47 -19.54
CA PRO A 242 -10.87 32.84 -20.76
C PRO A 242 -12.39 32.81 -20.56
N ASP A 243 -13.10 33.70 -21.24
CA ASP A 243 -14.54 33.59 -21.40
C ASP A 243 -14.88 32.44 -22.38
N PHE A 244 -16.17 32.12 -22.52
CA PHE A 244 -16.60 31.02 -23.37
C PHE A 244 -16.17 31.20 -24.84
N ARG A 245 -16.23 32.43 -25.35
CA ARG A 245 -15.87 32.75 -26.74
C ARG A 245 -14.37 32.56 -26.97
N ALA A 246 -13.53 33.09 -26.08
CA ALA A 246 -12.09 32.90 -26.16
C ALA A 246 -11.71 31.43 -26.00
N PHE A 247 -12.30 30.73 -25.03
CA PHE A 247 -12.07 29.30 -24.84
C PHE A 247 -12.39 28.49 -26.09
N HIS A 248 -13.56 28.74 -26.70
CA HIS A 248 -13.97 28.06 -27.92
C HIS A 248 -13.04 28.36 -29.09
N ASN A 249 -12.61 29.60 -29.26
CA ASN A 249 -11.64 29.98 -30.31
C ASN A 249 -10.29 29.29 -30.13
N ILE A 250 -9.73 29.26 -28.91
CA ILE A 250 -8.44 28.63 -28.63
C ILE A 250 -8.52 27.10 -28.85
N MET A 251 -9.60 26.47 -28.38
CA MET A 251 -9.83 25.03 -28.56
C MET A 251 -10.09 24.65 -30.03
N SER A 252 -10.77 25.50 -30.80
CA SER A 252 -11.11 25.24 -32.21
C SER A 252 -9.97 25.53 -33.18
N SER A 253 -8.91 26.21 -32.74
CA SER A 253 -7.76 26.52 -33.58
C SER A 253 -7.17 25.25 -34.20
N GLY A 254 -7.02 25.24 -35.53
CA GLY A 254 -6.48 24.09 -36.26
C GLY A 254 -7.43 22.89 -36.44
N TYR A 255 -8.69 22.99 -36.02
CA TYR A 255 -9.67 21.90 -36.19
C TYR A 255 -10.14 21.80 -37.65
N ARG A 256 -9.81 20.70 -38.33
CA ARG A 256 -10.21 20.47 -39.74
C ARG A 256 -11.71 20.30 -39.96
N GLY A 257 -12.45 19.92 -38.91
CA GLY A 257 -13.91 19.74 -38.96
C GLY A 257 -14.69 20.97 -38.48
N ALA A 258 -14.04 22.12 -38.33
CA ALA A 258 -14.69 23.33 -37.85
C ALA A 258 -15.59 23.88 -38.96
N THR A 259 -16.90 23.78 -38.77
CA THR A 259 -17.85 24.54 -39.59
C THR A 259 -17.85 25.98 -39.09
N VAL A 260 -17.99 26.91 -40.02
CA VAL A 260 -17.89 28.34 -39.73
C VAL A 260 -19.20 28.97 -40.20
N SER A 261 -19.90 29.65 -39.29
CA SER A 261 -21.13 30.37 -39.60
C SER A 261 -20.89 31.87 -39.57
N LEU A 262 -21.64 32.58 -40.42
CA LEU A 262 -21.67 34.03 -40.40
C LEU A 262 -22.68 34.48 -39.36
N GLN A 263 -22.21 34.99 -38.22
CA GLN A 263 -23.07 35.51 -37.16
C GLN A 263 -22.84 37.03 -37.02
N HIS A 264 -23.88 37.83 -37.23
CA HIS A 264 -23.83 39.29 -37.14
C HIS A 264 -22.72 39.94 -38.00
N GLY A 265 -22.45 39.38 -39.19
CA GLY A 265 -21.41 39.88 -40.11
C GLY A 265 -19.98 39.50 -39.73
N GLN A 266 -19.78 38.71 -38.67
CA GLN A 266 -18.48 38.12 -38.32
C GLN A 266 -18.47 36.62 -38.62
N ILE A 267 -17.32 36.16 -39.13
CA ILE A 267 -17.03 34.74 -39.35
C ILE A 267 -16.71 34.12 -37.98
N CYS A 268 -17.58 33.22 -37.51
CA CYS A 268 -17.47 32.56 -36.21
C CYS A 268 -17.47 31.04 -36.38
N PHE A 269 -16.69 30.32 -35.58
CA PHE A 269 -16.77 28.87 -35.54
C PHE A 269 -18.13 28.42 -34.98
N ASP A 270 -18.71 27.37 -35.55
CA ASP A 270 -19.88 26.73 -34.94
C ASP A 270 -19.51 26.03 -33.64
N THR A 271 -20.48 25.94 -32.73
CA THR A 271 -20.25 25.29 -31.44
C THR A 271 -20.13 23.79 -31.64
N VAL A 272 -18.92 23.26 -31.49
CA VAL A 272 -18.66 21.82 -31.51
C VAL A 272 -19.37 21.17 -30.31
N PRO A 273 -20.00 19.98 -30.47
CA PRO A 273 -20.61 19.25 -29.37
C PRO A 273 -19.66 19.11 -28.18
N TYR A 274 -20.20 19.15 -26.96
CA TYR A 274 -19.46 19.06 -25.68
C TYR A 274 -18.58 20.27 -25.30
N THR A 275 -18.35 21.25 -26.19
CA THR A 275 -17.56 22.46 -25.86
C THR A 275 -18.05 23.15 -24.60
N LYS A 276 -19.37 23.37 -24.49
CA LYS A 276 -19.98 24.01 -23.33
C LYS A 276 -19.79 23.19 -22.05
N SER A 277 -20.01 21.89 -22.12
CA SER A 277 -19.80 20.98 -20.97
C SER A 277 -18.35 20.97 -20.48
N VAL A 278 -17.38 20.96 -21.41
CA VAL A 278 -15.94 21.00 -21.09
C VAL A 278 -15.61 22.36 -20.45
N TYR A 279 -16.04 23.47 -21.05
CA TYR A 279 -15.80 24.81 -20.53
C TYR A 279 -16.39 25.00 -19.12
N ASP A 280 -17.66 24.61 -18.93
CA ASP A 280 -18.36 24.79 -17.65
C ASP A 280 -17.67 23.98 -16.55
N HIS A 281 -17.24 22.75 -16.83
CA HIS A 281 -16.49 21.94 -15.88
C HIS A 281 -15.11 22.53 -15.56
N LEU A 282 -14.32 22.93 -16.56
CA LEU A 282 -13.00 23.51 -16.31
C LEU A 282 -13.09 24.85 -15.56
N THR A 283 -14.12 25.65 -15.83
CA THR A 283 -14.40 26.89 -15.10
C THR A 283 -14.79 26.60 -13.65
N GLN A 284 -15.60 25.58 -13.39
CA GLN A 284 -15.90 25.12 -12.01
C GLN A 284 -14.65 24.66 -11.27
N VAL A 285 -13.76 23.92 -11.92
CA VAL A 285 -12.48 23.51 -11.34
C VAL A 285 -11.64 24.75 -10.99
N TYR A 286 -11.52 25.69 -11.92
CA TYR A 286 -10.78 26.94 -11.68
C TYR A 286 -11.37 27.74 -10.51
N ASP A 287 -12.69 27.93 -10.47
CA ASP A 287 -13.37 28.64 -9.39
C ASP A 287 -13.25 27.93 -8.03
N ALA A 288 -13.27 26.59 -8.00
CA ALA A 288 -13.02 25.80 -6.80
C ALA A 288 -11.60 26.03 -6.25
N VAL A 289 -10.60 26.02 -7.12
CA VAL A 289 -9.19 26.28 -6.77
C VAL A 289 -9.03 27.69 -6.19
N ARG A 290 -9.65 28.69 -6.81
CA ARG A 290 -9.64 30.07 -6.29
C ARG A 290 -10.27 30.20 -4.92
N THR A 291 -11.43 29.55 -4.74
CA THR A 291 -12.17 29.58 -3.48
C THR A 291 -11.33 28.97 -2.36
N ARG A 292 -10.73 27.79 -2.60
CA ARG A 292 -9.86 27.12 -1.63
C ARG A 292 -8.65 27.97 -1.24
N LEU A 293 -8.04 28.65 -2.22
CA LEU A 293 -6.83 29.45 -2.02
C LEU A 293 -7.14 30.92 -1.66
N SER A 294 -8.42 31.28 -1.48
CA SER A 294 -8.87 32.64 -1.17
C SER A 294 -8.38 33.72 -2.15
N ILE A 295 -8.35 33.39 -3.45
CA ILE A 295 -7.88 34.30 -4.51
C ILE A 295 -9.04 35.10 -5.08
N ARG A 296 -8.98 36.43 -4.97
CA ARG A 296 -10.01 37.33 -5.52
C ARG A 296 -10.07 37.31 -7.04
N ARG A 297 -11.25 37.65 -7.61
CA ARG A 297 -11.57 37.51 -9.04
C ARG A 297 -10.73 38.38 -9.99
N ASP A 298 -10.35 39.55 -9.51
CA ASP A 298 -9.61 40.65 -10.15
C ASP A 298 -8.10 40.42 -10.22
N VAL A 299 -7.54 39.51 -9.42
CA VAL A 299 -6.10 39.25 -9.38
C VAL A 299 -5.64 38.50 -10.63
N SER A 300 -4.71 39.10 -11.37
CA SER A 300 -4.01 38.46 -12.48
C SER A 300 -2.99 37.43 -11.97
N LEU A 301 -2.98 36.23 -12.55
CA LEU A 301 -2.06 35.15 -12.17
C LEU A 301 -0.87 34.98 -13.13
N THR A 302 -0.50 36.01 -13.89
CA THR A 302 0.58 35.94 -14.89
C THR A 302 1.95 35.62 -14.29
N SER A 303 2.24 36.07 -13.07
CA SER A 303 3.54 35.93 -12.40
C SER A 303 3.71 34.67 -11.55
N VAL A 304 2.72 33.77 -11.54
CA VAL A 304 2.79 32.55 -10.71
C VAL A 304 3.89 31.63 -11.23
N PRO A 305 4.85 31.17 -10.40
CA PRO A 305 5.94 30.32 -10.85
C PRO A 305 5.45 28.92 -11.29
N THR A 306 6.21 28.25 -12.16
CA THR A 306 5.92 26.87 -12.55
C THR A 306 6.47 25.91 -11.50
N ALA A 307 5.58 25.13 -10.86
CA ALA A 307 5.99 24.05 -9.97
C ALA A 307 6.36 22.78 -10.77
N ALA A 308 7.27 21.97 -10.22
CA ALA A 308 7.74 20.74 -10.86
C ALA A 308 6.68 19.64 -10.89
N HIS A 309 6.18 19.19 -9.72
CA HIS A 309 5.10 18.19 -9.62
C HIS A 309 4.44 18.22 -8.22
N PRO A 310 3.21 17.70 -8.07
CA PRO A 310 2.47 17.76 -6.82
C PRO A 310 2.90 16.76 -5.73
N PHE A 311 3.74 15.77 -6.05
CA PHE A 311 4.08 14.68 -5.13
C PHE A 311 5.13 15.10 -4.09
N ARG A 312 4.67 15.67 -2.97
CA ARG A 312 5.51 16.18 -1.88
C ARG A 312 4.87 15.97 -0.50
N ALA A 313 5.72 15.86 0.52
CA ALA A 313 5.31 15.59 1.90
C ALA A 313 6.21 16.31 2.90
N VAL A 314 5.67 16.65 4.08
CA VAL A 314 6.48 17.13 5.21
C VAL A 314 7.01 15.93 5.97
N ILE A 315 8.33 15.78 6.01
CA ILE A 315 9.02 14.66 6.66
C ILE A 315 10.10 15.25 7.55
N LYS A 316 10.04 14.98 8.86
CA LYS A 316 10.94 15.57 9.86
C LYS A 316 11.02 17.11 9.71
N ASN A 317 9.86 17.76 9.59
CA ASN A 317 9.70 19.20 9.41
C ASN A 317 10.33 19.79 8.13
N GLN A 318 10.71 18.95 7.16
CA GLN A 318 11.21 19.38 5.86
C GLN A 318 10.24 19.00 4.74
N LEU A 319 9.98 19.93 3.83
CA LEU A 319 9.21 19.66 2.63
C LEU A 319 10.08 18.89 1.63
N LEU A 320 9.74 17.63 1.37
CA LEU A 320 10.49 16.76 0.44
C LEU A 320 9.61 16.32 -0.73
N LEU A 321 10.19 16.35 -1.92
CA LEU A 321 9.64 15.74 -3.12
C LEU A 321 9.74 14.20 -3.06
N PHE A 322 8.87 13.51 -3.79
CA PHE A 322 8.70 12.06 -3.75
C PHE A 322 10.01 11.27 -3.93
N GLU A 323 10.89 11.69 -4.84
CA GLU A 323 12.17 11.04 -5.13
C GLU A 323 13.14 11.04 -3.93
N ARG A 324 12.91 11.91 -2.94
CA ARG A 324 13.68 12.00 -1.69
C ARG A 324 12.99 11.36 -0.49
N TRP A 325 11.79 10.78 -0.64
CA TRP A 325 11.07 10.20 0.48
C TRP A 325 11.83 8.98 1.07
N PRO A 326 11.94 8.88 2.41
CA PRO A 326 12.59 7.76 3.07
C PRO A 326 11.94 6.41 2.73
N ARG A 327 12.77 5.37 2.68
CA ARG A 327 12.35 3.99 2.37
C ARG A 327 11.20 3.49 3.25
N GLY A 328 11.13 3.93 4.51
CA GLY A 328 10.08 3.54 5.45
C GLY A 328 8.70 4.06 5.02
N ILE A 329 8.61 5.30 4.56
CA ILE A 329 7.36 5.93 4.09
C ILE A 329 6.90 5.24 2.81
N VAL A 330 7.81 5.04 1.85
CA VAL A 330 7.50 4.34 0.59
C VAL A 330 7.05 2.89 0.84
N ALA A 331 7.64 2.22 1.84
CA ALA A 331 7.21 0.88 2.22
C ALA A 331 5.80 0.86 2.85
N ALA A 332 5.44 1.90 3.60
CA ALA A 332 4.09 2.05 4.14
C ALA A 332 3.06 2.32 3.03
N MET A 333 3.37 3.18 2.06
CA MET A 333 2.53 3.40 0.87
C MET A 333 2.33 2.13 0.04
N ALA A 334 3.34 1.25 0.02
CA ALA A 334 3.29 -0.01 -0.70
C ALA A 334 2.50 -1.12 0.02
N GLN A 335 2.05 -0.88 1.26
CA GLN A 335 1.44 -1.91 2.09
C GLN A 335 0.06 -2.33 1.56
N HIS A 336 -0.10 -3.63 1.33
CA HIS A 336 -1.33 -4.31 0.90
C HIS A 336 -1.82 -5.37 1.89
N SER A 337 -1.23 -5.42 3.08
CA SER A 337 -1.69 -6.37 4.09
C SER A 337 -3.13 -6.05 4.49
N PRO A 338 -3.96 -7.07 4.78
CA PRO A 338 -5.31 -6.85 5.29
C PRO A 338 -5.29 -5.93 6.52
N ILE A 339 -6.22 -4.97 6.57
CA ILE A 339 -6.38 -4.09 7.73
C ILE A 339 -6.88 -4.93 8.91
N PRO A 340 -6.31 -4.77 10.12
CA PRO A 340 -6.80 -5.48 11.31
C PRO A 340 -8.22 -5.02 11.67
N THR A 341 -9.20 -5.93 11.55
CA THR A 341 -10.61 -5.70 11.89
C THR A 341 -11.13 -6.65 12.98
N ALA A 342 -10.43 -7.75 13.24
CA ALA A 342 -10.76 -8.69 14.30
C ALA A 342 -9.97 -8.37 15.56
N PRO A 343 -10.45 -8.74 16.77
CA PRO A 343 -9.68 -8.59 17.99
C PRO A 343 -8.37 -9.41 17.92
N HIS A 344 -7.33 -8.90 18.60
CA HIS A 344 -6.07 -9.61 18.71
C HIS A 344 -6.22 -10.86 19.60
N PRO A 345 -5.48 -11.98 19.36
CA PRO A 345 -5.57 -13.18 20.21
C PRO A 345 -5.30 -12.93 21.70
N THR A 346 -4.61 -11.84 22.04
CA THR A 346 -4.33 -11.43 23.43
C THR A 346 -5.36 -10.43 23.99
N HIS A 347 -6.51 -10.29 23.33
CA HIS A 347 -7.57 -9.41 23.81
C HIS A 347 -8.11 -9.91 25.14
N THR A 348 -8.16 -9.03 26.12
CA THR A 348 -8.71 -9.27 27.46
C THR A 348 -9.42 -7.98 27.92
N PRO A 349 -10.31 -8.02 28.94
CA PRO A 349 -10.92 -6.81 29.47
C PRO A 349 -9.89 -5.73 29.89
N GLU A 350 -8.72 -6.16 30.37
CA GLU A 350 -7.57 -5.31 30.72
C GLU A 350 -6.82 -4.75 29.49
N ARG A 351 -7.01 -5.35 28.31
CA ARG A 351 -6.39 -4.96 27.03
C ARG A 351 -7.45 -4.92 25.91
N PRO A 352 -8.34 -3.92 25.92
CA PRO A 352 -9.47 -3.85 24.99
C PRO A 352 -9.05 -3.45 23.55
N GLY A 353 -7.87 -2.83 23.38
CA GLY A 353 -7.45 -2.22 22.11
C GLY A 353 -6.15 -2.75 21.52
N HIS A 354 -5.91 -2.42 20.25
CA HIS A 354 -4.68 -2.78 19.53
C HIS A 354 -3.42 -2.16 20.14
N ASP A 355 -3.49 -0.94 20.69
CA ASP A 355 -2.33 -0.30 21.34
C ASP A 355 -1.92 -1.00 22.64
N ALA A 356 -2.91 -1.45 23.43
CA ALA A 356 -2.67 -2.26 24.61
C ALA A 356 -2.05 -3.62 24.22
N ALA A 357 -2.60 -4.29 23.20
CA ALA A 357 -2.03 -5.52 22.64
C ALA A 357 -0.60 -5.34 22.11
N LYS A 358 -0.28 -4.17 21.55
CA LYS A 358 1.06 -3.84 21.05
C LYS A 358 2.06 -3.70 22.19
N THR A 359 1.68 -3.02 23.27
CA THR A 359 2.52 -2.90 24.47
C THR A 359 2.76 -4.28 25.09
N TYR A 360 1.69 -5.07 25.26
CA TYR A 360 1.81 -6.44 25.75
C TYR A 360 2.71 -7.32 24.87
N THR A 361 2.49 -7.32 23.55
CA THR A 361 3.29 -8.13 22.62
C THR A 361 4.77 -7.74 22.65
N ARG A 362 5.08 -6.45 22.87
CA ARG A 362 6.46 -5.97 23.04
C ARG A 362 7.07 -6.49 24.34
N LEU A 363 6.35 -6.45 25.46
CA LEU A 363 6.79 -7.02 26.74
C LEU A 363 7.00 -8.54 26.63
N LEU A 364 6.02 -9.26 26.09
CA LEU A 364 6.14 -10.69 25.80
C LEU A 364 7.39 -11.02 24.98
N LYS A 365 7.60 -10.31 23.85
CA LYS A 365 8.80 -10.50 23.02
C LYS A 365 10.10 -10.18 23.77
N ARG A 366 10.09 -9.33 24.80
CA ARG A 366 11.24 -9.07 25.66
C ARG A 366 11.47 -10.22 26.65
N CYS A 367 10.41 -10.69 27.32
CA CYS A 367 10.50 -11.83 28.25
C CYS A 367 10.98 -13.11 27.55
N LEU A 368 10.46 -13.39 26.35
CA LEU A 368 10.82 -14.59 25.60
C LEU A 368 12.30 -14.62 25.15
N ARG A 369 13.03 -13.50 25.16
CA ARG A 369 14.48 -13.46 24.84
C ARG A 369 15.33 -14.21 25.86
N TRP A 370 14.85 -14.34 27.09
CA TRP A 370 15.54 -15.05 28.17
C TRP A 370 15.36 -16.57 28.11
N THR A 371 14.50 -17.06 27.22
CA THR A 371 14.20 -18.48 27.07
C THR A 371 14.92 -19.08 25.87
N THR A 372 15.12 -20.40 25.88
CA THR A 372 15.68 -21.10 24.71
C THR A 372 14.75 -20.92 23.49
N PRO A 373 15.26 -20.94 22.25
CA PRO A 373 14.45 -20.69 21.06
C PRO A 373 13.22 -21.59 20.92
N VAL A 374 13.30 -22.84 21.39
CA VAL A 374 12.19 -23.79 21.34
C VAL A 374 11.11 -23.42 22.36
N HIS A 375 11.48 -23.10 23.60
CA HIS A 375 10.52 -22.64 24.62
C HIS A 375 9.86 -21.33 24.18
N CYS A 376 10.64 -20.39 23.65
CA CYS A 376 10.14 -19.15 23.07
C CYS A 376 9.07 -19.41 22.00
N ASP A 377 9.32 -20.35 21.08
CA ASP A 377 8.39 -20.70 20.02
C ASP A 377 7.09 -21.33 20.55
N VAL A 378 7.18 -22.22 21.54
CA VAL A 378 6.01 -22.86 22.17
C VAL A 378 5.13 -21.81 22.84
N TRP A 379 5.72 -20.95 23.69
CA TRP A 379 4.99 -19.92 24.40
C TRP A 379 4.40 -18.86 23.48
N PHE A 380 5.17 -18.41 22.49
CA PHE A 380 4.65 -17.47 21.48
C PHE A 380 3.46 -18.04 20.71
N ARG A 381 3.51 -19.34 20.35
CA ARG A 381 2.39 -20.02 19.72
C ARG A 381 1.22 -20.23 20.68
N ALA A 382 1.45 -20.47 21.97
CA ALA A 382 0.37 -20.57 22.95
C ALA A 382 -0.39 -19.25 23.04
N THR A 383 0.34 -18.13 23.21
CA THR A 383 -0.25 -16.79 23.35
C THR A 383 -1.00 -16.32 22.09
N LEU A 384 -0.53 -16.70 20.89
CA LEU A 384 -1.23 -16.38 19.64
C LEU A 384 -2.28 -17.42 19.25
N ILE A 385 -2.58 -18.40 20.11
CA ILE A 385 -3.54 -19.48 19.85
C ILE A 385 -3.18 -20.22 18.55
N MET A 386 -1.92 -20.63 18.43
CA MET A 386 -1.34 -21.28 17.26
C MET A 386 -0.85 -22.72 17.49
N LEU A 387 -0.79 -23.20 18.73
CA LEU A 387 -0.32 -24.56 19.02
C LEU A 387 -1.20 -25.63 18.36
N PRO A 388 -0.63 -26.64 17.68
CA PRO A 388 -1.37 -27.60 16.87
C PRO A 388 -2.04 -28.68 17.74
N VAL A 389 -2.98 -28.27 18.59
CA VAL A 389 -3.73 -29.16 19.48
C VAL A 389 -4.90 -29.81 18.74
N ASN A 390 -5.17 -31.08 19.03
CA ASN A 390 -6.13 -31.87 18.27
C ASN A 390 -7.59 -31.42 18.44
N SER A 391 -7.95 -30.78 19.55
CA SER A 391 -9.31 -30.23 19.78
C SER A 391 -9.78 -29.27 18.68
N ARG A 392 -8.87 -28.71 17.90
CA ARG A 392 -9.20 -27.86 16.74
C ARG A 392 -10.01 -28.58 15.67
N TYR A 393 -9.91 -29.89 15.58
CA TYR A 393 -10.63 -30.68 14.58
C TYR A 393 -12.00 -31.16 15.07
N LYS A 394 -12.43 -30.77 16.29
CA LYS A 394 -13.71 -31.17 16.89
C LYS A 394 -14.94 -30.80 16.05
N HIS A 395 -14.83 -29.81 15.17
CA HIS A 395 -15.89 -29.38 14.25
C HIS A 395 -16.04 -30.30 13.01
N ARG A 396 -15.09 -31.21 12.76
CA ARG A 396 -15.18 -32.15 11.63
C ARG A 396 -15.91 -33.41 12.07
N PRO A 397 -16.99 -33.81 11.38
CA PRO A 397 -17.79 -34.97 11.76
C PRO A 397 -17.03 -36.29 11.59
N ASP A 398 -16.06 -36.35 10.67
CA ASP A 398 -15.37 -37.59 10.27
C ASP A 398 -14.10 -37.90 11.10
N VAL A 399 -13.82 -37.12 12.16
CA VAL A 399 -12.61 -37.29 12.96
C VAL A 399 -12.90 -38.20 14.15
N ASP A 400 -12.18 -39.32 14.23
CA ASP A 400 -12.25 -40.23 15.36
C ASP A 400 -11.99 -39.48 16.68
N ARG A 401 -12.83 -39.73 17.69
CA ARG A 401 -12.68 -39.14 19.02
C ARG A 401 -11.33 -39.46 19.64
N ALA A 402 -10.73 -40.62 19.34
CA ALA A 402 -9.40 -40.96 19.82
C ALA A 402 -8.32 -39.97 19.36
N VAL A 403 -8.48 -39.38 18.16
CA VAL A 403 -7.56 -38.38 17.62
C VAL A 403 -7.67 -37.05 18.37
N LEU A 404 -8.84 -36.74 18.94
CA LEU A 404 -9.06 -35.50 19.71
C LEU A 404 -8.50 -35.56 21.13
N GLN A 405 -8.10 -36.75 21.61
CA GLN A 405 -7.61 -36.96 22.96
C GLN A 405 -6.18 -36.45 23.15
N CYS A 406 -5.86 -36.16 24.40
CA CYS A 406 -4.56 -35.68 24.86
C CYS A 406 -3.44 -36.64 24.45
N SER A 407 -2.42 -36.10 23.77
CA SER A 407 -1.21 -36.84 23.37
C SER A 407 -0.44 -37.44 24.55
N HIS A 408 -0.63 -36.91 25.76
CA HIS A 408 -0.03 -37.44 26.99
C HIS A 408 -0.75 -38.69 27.54
N GLY A 409 -1.89 -39.09 26.95
CA GLY A 409 -2.60 -40.34 27.30
C GLY A 409 -3.58 -40.24 28.47
N CYS A 410 -4.07 -39.03 28.80
CA CYS A 410 -5.05 -38.84 29.89
C CYS A 410 -6.52 -38.83 29.43
N SER A 411 -6.79 -39.24 28.18
CA SER A 411 -8.13 -39.38 27.57
C SER A 411 -9.03 -38.13 27.48
N ALA A 412 -8.60 -36.99 28.03
CA ALA A 412 -9.28 -35.70 27.90
C ALA A 412 -9.05 -35.06 26.51
N ASP A 413 -9.94 -34.16 26.07
CA ASP A 413 -9.77 -33.38 24.84
C ASP A 413 -8.46 -32.57 24.88
N GLU A 414 -7.64 -32.68 23.84
CA GLU A 414 -6.37 -31.95 23.75
C GLU A 414 -6.61 -30.49 23.38
N THR A 415 -6.82 -29.62 24.37
CA THR A 415 -6.76 -28.16 24.19
C THR A 415 -5.40 -27.63 24.62
N ILE A 416 -5.12 -26.33 24.41
CA ILE A 416 -3.81 -25.73 24.73
C ILE A 416 -3.51 -25.83 26.24
N GLU A 417 -4.50 -25.57 27.09
CA GLU A 417 -4.38 -25.61 28.54
C GLU A 417 -4.16 -27.05 29.07
N PRO A 418 -4.93 -28.08 28.70
CA PRO A 418 -4.62 -29.48 28.97
C PRO A 418 -3.23 -29.91 28.52
N ALA A 419 -2.85 -29.60 27.27
CA ALA A 419 -1.57 -30.06 26.72
C ALA A 419 -0.35 -29.48 27.47
N LEU A 420 -0.47 -28.25 27.99
CA LEU A 420 0.62 -27.54 28.65
C LEU A 420 0.52 -27.48 30.17
N HIS A 421 -0.66 -27.63 30.77
CA HIS A 421 -0.89 -27.38 32.21
C HIS A 421 -1.82 -28.41 32.86
N ALA A 422 -3.07 -28.53 32.41
CA ALA A 422 -4.09 -29.28 33.15
C ALA A 422 -3.97 -30.81 33.04
N CYS A 423 -3.24 -31.37 32.06
CA CYS A 423 -2.97 -32.80 32.01
C CYS A 423 -2.18 -33.25 33.26
N PRO A 424 -2.51 -34.39 33.92
CA PRO A 424 -1.82 -34.84 35.12
C PRO A 424 -0.29 -34.90 34.99
N LYS A 425 0.22 -35.30 33.81
CA LYS A 425 1.65 -35.36 33.53
C LYS A 425 2.30 -33.97 33.45
N ALA A 426 1.60 -33.00 32.84
CA ALA A 426 2.07 -31.61 32.75
C ALA A 426 1.93 -30.88 34.10
N SER A 427 0.81 -31.08 34.78
CA SER A 427 0.51 -30.51 36.10
C SER A 427 1.56 -30.92 37.13
N ALA A 428 2.01 -32.17 37.13
CA ALA A 428 3.08 -32.63 38.02
C ALA A 428 4.38 -31.81 37.87
N LEU A 429 4.74 -31.40 36.66
CA LEU A 429 5.91 -30.54 36.41
C LEU A 429 5.69 -29.13 36.98
N TRP A 430 4.49 -28.57 36.80
CA TRP A 430 4.16 -27.25 37.35
C TRP A 430 4.11 -27.25 38.88
N THR A 431 3.64 -28.32 39.51
CA THR A 431 3.66 -28.49 40.96
C THR A 431 5.10 -28.52 41.50
N LEU A 432 6.01 -29.21 40.79
CA LEU A 432 7.43 -29.21 41.14
C LEU A 432 8.02 -27.79 41.05
N HIS A 433 7.74 -27.06 39.97
CA HIS A 433 8.16 -25.66 39.85
C HIS A 433 7.51 -24.78 40.93
N GLN A 434 6.24 -24.95 41.22
CA GLN A 434 5.54 -24.17 42.26
C GLN A 434 6.18 -24.38 43.63
N THR A 435 6.60 -25.60 43.94
CA THR A 435 7.30 -25.91 45.19
C THR A 435 8.61 -25.14 45.28
N ALA A 436 9.40 -25.14 44.19
CA ALA A 436 10.68 -24.45 44.13
C ALA A 436 10.56 -22.91 44.20
N TRP A 437 9.48 -22.33 43.66
CA TRP A 437 9.27 -20.89 43.61
C TRP A 437 8.30 -20.35 44.68
N SER A 438 7.83 -21.22 45.58
CA SER A 438 6.91 -20.89 46.68
C SER A 438 7.45 -19.77 47.59
N CYS A 439 8.77 -19.68 47.76
CA CYS A 439 9.43 -18.64 48.54
C CYS A 439 9.22 -17.21 47.99
N PHE A 440 8.95 -17.08 46.68
CA PHE A 440 8.59 -15.81 46.02
C PHE A 440 7.07 -15.61 45.89
N GLY A 441 6.26 -16.55 46.40
CA GLY A 441 4.81 -16.50 46.35
C GLY A 441 4.23 -16.70 44.93
N ILE A 442 5.00 -17.32 44.02
CA ILE A 442 4.57 -17.51 42.63
C ILE A 442 3.68 -18.76 42.53
N GLY A 443 2.47 -18.56 42.03
CA GLY A 443 1.57 -19.64 41.62
C GLY A 443 1.65 -19.88 40.12
N PHE A 444 1.85 -21.13 39.69
CA PHE A 444 1.85 -21.52 38.27
C PHE A 444 0.43 -21.90 37.80
N SER A 445 -0.53 -20.99 37.97
CA SER A 445 -1.86 -21.15 37.37
C SER A 445 -1.80 -20.92 35.86
N TRP A 446 -2.76 -21.46 35.11
CA TRP A 446 -2.83 -21.25 33.66
C TRP A 446 -2.85 -19.76 33.27
N LEU A 447 -3.58 -18.94 34.02
CA LEU A 447 -3.63 -17.49 33.83
C LEU A 447 -2.26 -16.84 34.04
N CYS A 448 -1.54 -17.21 35.11
CA CYS A 448 -0.21 -16.69 35.41
C CYS A 448 0.82 -17.07 34.33
N ILE A 449 0.69 -18.27 33.77
CA ILE A 449 1.58 -18.80 32.73
C ILE A 449 1.35 -18.11 31.37
N THR A 450 0.09 -17.81 31.03
CA THR A 450 -0.28 -17.30 29.70
C THR A 450 -0.48 -15.80 29.62
N ASN A 451 -0.68 -15.13 30.76
CA ASN A 451 -0.91 -13.69 30.86
C ASN A 451 0.11 -13.02 31.79
N ILE A 452 1.04 -12.26 31.22
CA ILE A 452 2.06 -11.51 31.99
C ILE A 452 1.39 -10.51 32.94
N ASP A 453 0.24 -9.96 32.57
CA ASP A 453 -0.47 -8.95 33.38
C ASP A 453 -0.99 -9.56 34.71
N GLY A 454 -1.25 -10.87 34.73
CA GLY A 454 -1.68 -11.60 35.93
C GLY A 454 -0.53 -12.14 36.79
N PHE A 455 0.73 -11.87 36.41
CA PHE A 455 1.89 -12.37 37.14
C PHE A 455 2.10 -11.57 38.43
N THR A 456 1.97 -12.23 39.59
CA THR A 456 2.09 -11.61 40.91
C THR A 456 3.16 -12.31 41.76
N THR A 457 3.81 -11.55 42.64
CA THR A 457 4.85 -12.05 43.56
C THR A 457 4.62 -11.50 44.97
N ASN A 458 5.17 -12.16 45.98
CA ASN A 458 5.17 -11.67 47.36
C ASN A 458 6.24 -10.57 47.57
N GLY A 459 6.34 -10.04 48.80
CA GLY A 459 7.31 -8.99 49.12
C GLY A 459 8.79 -9.33 48.85
N ARG A 460 9.16 -10.62 48.79
CA ARG A 460 10.51 -11.07 48.43
C ARG A 460 10.76 -11.02 46.92
N GLY A 461 9.72 -11.22 46.10
CA GLY A 461 9.80 -11.15 44.64
C GLY A 461 9.63 -9.74 44.06
N ALA A 462 9.01 -8.82 44.80
CA ALA A 462 8.72 -7.45 44.35
C ALA A 462 9.95 -6.68 43.80
N PRO A 463 11.16 -6.76 44.38
CA PRO A 463 12.34 -6.09 43.82
C PRO A 463 12.73 -6.59 42.42
N HIS A 464 12.43 -7.87 42.13
CA HIS A 464 12.79 -8.54 40.88
C HIS A 464 11.77 -8.32 39.76
N MET A 465 10.55 -7.85 40.08
CA MET A 465 9.51 -7.53 39.09
C MET A 465 9.96 -6.46 38.08
N SER A 466 10.84 -5.55 38.52
CA SER A 466 11.43 -4.53 37.64
C SER A 466 12.17 -5.11 36.43
N ALA A 467 12.63 -6.36 36.49
CA ALA A 467 13.29 -7.03 35.37
C ALA A 467 12.32 -7.44 34.23
N LEU A 468 11.01 -7.48 34.50
CA LEU A 468 9.97 -7.80 33.51
C LEU A 468 9.53 -6.58 32.70
N PHE A 469 9.69 -5.37 33.25
CA PHE A 469 9.30 -4.09 32.63
C PHE A 469 10.49 -3.35 32.01
#